data_AF-A0AAE0U3X1-F1
#
_entry.id   AF-A0AAE0U3X1-F1
#
_cell.length_a   1.000
_cell.length_b   1.000
_cell.length_c   1.000
_cell.angle_alpha   90.00
_cell.angle_beta   90.00
_cell.angle_gamma   90.00
#
_symmetry.space_group_name_H-M   'P 1'
#
loop_
_entity.id
_entity.type
_entity.pdbx_description
1 polymer ?
#
loop_
_entity_poly.entity_id
_entity_poly.type
_entity_poly.pdbx_seq_one_letter_code
_entity_poly.pdbx_strand_id
1 'polypeptide(L)'
;MGCIRQAQEQKRNWRRPFEVPDHAAGKTMRNCCIEFLLELMPDGEYSSLLSGGLTLAYNKALGKEKVREDILEPFDGFSERAEQTKDNIKLYSRDAKLREKSEALYMEALDCVCLSISWLESSNESCKTFFQQSRYLRKFEDAKANIHQRVKEFKDTVDMCLRRQVHDMHASVEWLKSPIMATFFLLSGLALDADMTTAMRHIPPESRLEKMSILTRTPEFTKWLRSLGSSFLVLHDDENPDHGALSTVSHLCGLMAHTMRASAGMWTLSFFCGLHTAVGASFQGGKGLLCVHAMTLQLLGKLGWQTFPSPLVSVFAMVLGQLLVPGMVFVLVDGAHWNGTEA
;
A
#
# COMPACT_ATOMS: atom_id res chain seq x y z
N MET A 1 -19.48 -45.03 -72.91
CA MET A 1 -18.31 -44.80 -72.06
C MET A 1 -18.57 -43.59 -71.17
N GLY A 2 -18.34 -43.71 -69.87
CA GLY A 2 -18.21 -42.59 -68.92
C GLY A 2 -19.51 -42.15 -68.23
N CYS A 3 -19.75 -42.64 -67.02
CA CYS A 3 -19.69 -41.84 -65.78
C CYS A 3 -20.34 -42.62 -64.62
N ILE A 4 -19.59 -43.58 -64.07
CA ILE A 4 -19.78 -44.09 -62.72
C ILE A 4 -18.56 -43.58 -61.95
N ARG A 5 -18.75 -42.61 -61.04
CA ARG A 5 -17.94 -42.28 -59.85
C ARG A 5 -18.15 -40.81 -59.48
N GLN A 6 -18.96 -40.55 -58.44
CA GLN A 6 -18.76 -39.47 -57.46
C GLN A 6 -19.88 -39.52 -56.39
N ALA A 7 -19.99 -40.65 -55.71
CA ALA A 7 -20.87 -40.79 -54.53
C ALA A 7 -20.16 -41.58 -53.44
N GLN A 8 -18.97 -41.11 -53.05
CA GLN A 8 -18.22 -41.58 -51.89
C GLN A 8 -17.14 -40.53 -51.59
N GLU A 9 -17.44 -39.59 -50.67
CA GLU A 9 -16.50 -38.90 -49.77
C GLU A 9 -17.12 -37.60 -49.22
N GLN A 10 -17.96 -37.72 -48.20
CA GLN A 10 -18.03 -36.72 -47.14
C GLN A 10 -18.08 -37.43 -45.78
N LYS A 11 -16.99 -38.10 -45.44
CA LYS A 11 -16.69 -38.40 -44.04
C LYS A 11 -16.25 -37.08 -43.40
N ARG A 12 -17.16 -36.42 -42.67
CA ARG A 12 -16.83 -35.25 -41.85
C ARG A 12 -15.70 -35.63 -40.88
N ASN A 13 -14.57 -34.96 -41.04
CA ASN A 13 -13.38 -35.17 -40.25
C ASN A 13 -13.54 -34.44 -38.91
N TRP A 14 -13.84 -35.18 -37.85
CA TRP A 14 -14.07 -34.65 -36.50
C TRP A 14 -12.82 -34.05 -35.83
N ARG A 15 -11.65 -34.04 -36.50
CA ARG A 15 -10.39 -33.52 -35.94
C ARG A 15 -10.19 -32.01 -36.09
N ARG A 16 -11.12 -31.27 -36.71
CA ARG A 16 -11.07 -29.79 -36.81
C ARG A 16 -12.46 -29.16 -36.65
N PRO A 17 -13.01 -29.10 -35.43
CA PRO A 17 -14.37 -28.60 -35.20
C PRO A 17 -14.54 -27.08 -35.36
N PHE A 18 -13.44 -26.33 -35.55
CA PHE A 18 -13.45 -24.86 -35.59
C PHE A 18 -13.24 -24.24 -36.97
N GLU A 19 -13.12 -25.03 -38.05
CA GLU A 19 -12.77 -24.47 -39.37
C GLU A 19 -13.96 -23.93 -40.19
N VAL A 20 -15.21 -24.02 -39.72
CA VAL A 20 -16.30 -23.12 -40.17
C VAL A 20 -17.34 -23.00 -39.04
N PRO A 21 -17.59 -21.79 -38.49
CA PRO A 21 -18.89 -21.16 -38.73
C PRO A 21 -18.85 -19.63 -38.86
N ASP A 22 -19.92 -19.09 -39.41
CA ASP A 22 -20.36 -17.69 -39.45
C ASP A 22 -19.59 -16.75 -38.50
N HIS A 23 -18.92 -15.74 -39.07
CA HIS A 23 -17.97 -14.86 -38.35
C HIS A 23 -18.62 -14.13 -37.16
N ALA A 24 -19.96 -14.05 -37.13
CA ALA A 24 -20.75 -13.52 -36.03
C ALA A 24 -20.81 -14.46 -34.81
N ALA A 25 -21.06 -15.76 -34.98
CA ALA A 25 -21.18 -16.71 -33.87
C ALA A 25 -19.85 -16.91 -33.13
N GLY A 26 -18.73 -16.99 -33.88
CA GLY A 26 -17.39 -17.08 -33.30
C GLY A 26 -16.95 -15.81 -32.56
N LYS A 27 -17.43 -14.63 -32.98
CA LYS A 27 -17.14 -13.35 -32.31
C LYS A 27 -17.99 -13.15 -31.05
N THR A 28 -19.27 -13.54 -31.09
CA THR A 28 -20.13 -13.53 -29.90
C THR A 28 -19.62 -14.52 -28.85
N MET A 29 -19.16 -15.72 -29.24
CA MET A 29 -18.62 -16.70 -28.28
C MET A 29 -17.23 -16.38 -27.74
N ARG A 30 -16.36 -15.73 -28.52
CA ARG A 30 -15.11 -15.16 -27.98
C ARG A 30 -15.38 -14.04 -26.97
N ASN A 31 -16.49 -13.33 -27.13
CA ASN A 31 -16.94 -12.33 -26.17
C ASN A 31 -17.74 -12.93 -25.00
N CYS A 32 -18.12 -14.22 -25.07
CA CYS A 32 -18.75 -14.92 -23.96
C CYS A 32 -17.69 -15.37 -22.94
N CYS A 33 -18.10 -15.35 -21.68
CA CYS A 33 -17.36 -15.56 -20.43
C CYS A 33 -16.53 -16.87 -20.28
N ILE A 34 -16.37 -17.65 -21.34
CA ILE A 34 -15.68 -18.93 -21.30
C ILE A 34 -14.20 -18.70 -20.99
N GLU A 35 -13.55 -17.73 -21.63
CA GLU A 35 -12.10 -17.47 -21.46
C GLU A 35 -11.69 -17.28 -20.00
N PHE A 36 -12.55 -16.67 -19.19
CA PHE A 36 -12.32 -16.51 -17.76
C PHE A 36 -12.38 -17.83 -16.97
N LEU A 37 -13.37 -18.69 -17.25
CA LEU A 37 -13.43 -20.03 -16.67
C LEU A 37 -12.23 -20.87 -17.11
N LEU A 38 -11.69 -20.60 -18.30
CA LEU A 38 -10.47 -21.24 -18.79
C LEU A 38 -9.23 -20.76 -18.03
N GLU A 39 -9.12 -19.47 -17.69
CA GLU A 39 -8.01 -18.94 -16.87
C GLU A 39 -8.01 -19.49 -15.42
N LEU A 40 -9.18 -19.87 -14.90
CA LEU A 40 -9.35 -20.41 -13.54
C LEU A 40 -9.08 -21.92 -13.43
N MET A 41 -9.12 -22.64 -14.55
CA MET A 41 -8.98 -24.09 -14.59
C MET A 41 -7.55 -24.48 -14.97
N PRO A 42 -6.99 -25.56 -14.39
CA PRO A 42 -5.73 -26.10 -14.89
C PRO A 42 -5.88 -26.53 -16.37
N ASP A 43 -4.91 -26.17 -17.22
CA ASP A 43 -4.90 -26.50 -18.65
C ASP A 43 -5.29 -27.96 -18.90
N GLY A 44 -6.39 -28.20 -19.62
CA GLY A 44 -6.93 -29.55 -19.82
C GLY A 44 -8.12 -29.66 -20.78
N GLU A 45 -8.56 -30.90 -21.01
CA GLU A 45 -9.61 -31.30 -21.97
C GLU A 45 -10.98 -30.61 -21.72
N TYR A 46 -11.23 -30.18 -20.49
CA TYR A 46 -12.48 -29.57 -20.02
C TYR A 46 -12.82 -28.23 -20.72
N SER A 47 -11.81 -27.45 -21.08
CA SER A 47 -11.97 -26.17 -21.78
C SER A 47 -12.68 -26.31 -23.14
N SER A 48 -12.31 -27.36 -23.87
CA SER A 48 -12.84 -27.69 -25.19
C SER A 48 -14.28 -28.20 -25.12
N LEU A 49 -14.67 -28.85 -24.02
CA LEU A 49 -16.02 -29.37 -23.81
C LEU A 49 -17.02 -28.23 -23.56
N LEU A 50 -16.68 -27.27 -22.70
CA LEU A 50 -17.56 -26.14 -22.41
C LEU A 50 -17.76 -25.25 -23.65
N SER A 51 -16.65 -24.90 -24.33
CA SER A 51 -16.69 -24.10 -25.57
C SER A 51 -17.42 -24.81 -26.71
N GLY A 52 -17.15 -26.11 -26.92
CA GLY A 52 -17.85 -26.92 -27.90
C GLY A 52 -19.34 -27.07 -27.61
N GLY A 53 -19.70 -27.32 -26.35
CA GLY A 53 -21.09 -27.45 -25.89
C GLY A 53 -21.89 -26.18 -26.07
N LEU A 54 -21.34 -25.03 -25.67
CA LEU A 54 -21.96 -23.72 -25.89
C LEU A 54 -22.13 -23.45 -27.39
N THR A 55 -21.09 -23.71 -28.21
CA THR A 55 -21.14 -23.59 -29.68
C THR A 55 -22.28 -24.39 -30.27
N LEU A 56 -22.46 -25.63 -29.83
CA LEU A 56 -23.55 -26.49 -30.26
C LEU A 56 -24.92 -25.97 -29.82
N ALA A 57 -25.07 -25.55 -28.57
CA ALA A 57 -26.32 -24.99 -28.04
C ALA A 57 -26.74 -23.74 -28.82
N TYR A 58 -25.81 -22.80 -29.03
CA TYR A 58 -26.07 -21.56 -29.75
C TYR A 58 -26.42 -21.80 -31.22
N ASN A 59 -25.65 -22.63 -31.93
CA ASN A 59 -25.92 -22.94 -33.34
C ASN A 59 -27.26 -23.66 -33.53
N LYS A 60 -27.70 -24.47 -32.56
CA LYS A 60 -29.03 -25.07 -32.58
C LYS A 60 -30.14 -24.07 -32.22
N ALA A 61 -29.85 -23.06 -31.41
CA ALA A 61 -30.79 -21.99 -31.05
C ALA A 61 -30.96 -20.91 -32.14
N LEU A 62 -30.17 -20.93 -33.22
CA LEU A 62 -30.13 -19.87 -34.25
C LEU A 62 -31.49 -19.59 -34.92
N GLY A 63 -32.43 -20.55 -34.90
CA GLY A 63 -33.80 -20.39 -35.39
C GLY A 63 -34.84 -19.97 -34.34
N LYS A 64 -34.46 -19.75 -33.08
CA LYS A 64 -35.36 -19.46 -31.95
C LYS A 64 -34.78 -18.37 -31.05
N GLU A 65 -35.04 -17.11 -31.40
CA GLU A 65 -34.46 -15.93 -30.75
C GLU A 65 -34.67 -15.89 -29.22
N LYS A 66 -35.87 -16.17 -28.74
CA LYS A 66 -36.16 -16.18 -27.29
C LYS A 66 -35.36 -17.24 -26.52
N VAL A 67 -35.19 -18.43 -27.13
CA VAL A 67 -34.40 -19.53 -26.56
C VAL A 67 -32.93 -19.16 -26.48
N ARG A 68 -32.43 -18.41 -27.48
CA ARG A 68 -31.04 -17.91 -27.49
C ARG A 68 -30.79 -16.94 -26.34
N GLU A 69 -31.70 -16.01 -26.09
CA GLU A 69 -31.59 -15.07 -24.98
C GLU A 69 -31.61 -15.78 -23.63
N ASP A 70 -32.56 -16.72 -23.43
CA ASP A 70 -32.66 -17.49 -22.19
C ASP A 70 -31.37 -18.30 -21.90
N ILE A 71 -30.73 -18.85 -22.94
CA ILE A 71 -29.46 -19.59 -22.83
C ILE A 71 -28.29 -18.67 -22.51
N LEU A 72 -28.23 -17.45 -23.08
CA LEU A 72 -27.07 -16.56 -22.96
C LEU A 72 -27.09 -15.67 -21.72
N GLU A 73 -28.27 -15.23 -21.27
CA GLU A 73 -28.44 -14.34 -20.12
C GLU A 73 -27.66 -14.78 -18.86
N PRO A 74 -27.62 -16.08 -18.47
CA PRO A 74 -26.87 -16.52 -17.29
C PRO A 74 -25.35 -16.31 -17.46
N PHE A 75 -24.84 -16.42 -18.69
CA PHE A 75 -23.43 -16.27 -19.01
C PHE A 75 -23.00 -14.81 -19.17
N ASP A 76 -23.91 -13.93 -19.60
CA ASP A 76 -23.63 -12.49 -19.74
C ASP A 76 -23.43 -11.83 -18.36
N GLY A 77 -24.34 -12.08 -17.42
CA GLY A 77 -24.21 -11.57 -16.05
C GLY A 77 -23.01 -12.16 -15.29
N PHE A 78 -22.53 -13.32 -15.74
CA PHE A 78 -21.30 -13.92 -15.27
C PHE A 78 -20.07 -13.23 -15.90
N SER A 79 -20.10 -12.91 -17.20
CA SER A 79 -19.04 -12.18 -17.93
C SER A 79 -18.66 -10.86 -17.31
N GLU A 80 -19.66 -10.04 -17.01
CA GLU A 80 -19.42 -8.73 -16.39
C GLU A 80 -18.72 -8.86 -15.03
N ARG A 81 -19.12 -9.85 -14.21
CA ARG A 81 -18.54 -10.06 -12.88
C ARG A 81 -17.19 -10.75 -12.93
N ALA A 82 -16.99 -11.63 -13.89
CA ALA A 82 -15.72 -12.30 -14.16
C ALA A 82 -14.64 -11.28 -14.52
N GLU A 83 -14.91 -10.37 -15.46
CA GLU A 83 -13.96 -9.32 -15.84
C GLU A 83 -13.60 -8.41 -14.66
N GLN A 84 -14.55 -8.07 -13.78
CA GLN A 84 -14.27 -7.30 -12.55
C GLN A 84 -13.32 -8.03 -11.57
N THR A 85 -13.21 -9.35 -11.66
CA THR A 85 -12.44 -10.18 -10.71
C THR A 85 -11.18 -10.79 -11.31
N LYS A 86 -10.96 -10.64 -12.62
CA LYS A 86 -9.86 -11.26 -13.38
C LYS A 86 -8.47 -10.94 -12.84
N ASP A 87 -8.20 -9.68 -12.55
CA ASP A 87 -6.89 -9.25 -12.03
C ASP A 87 -6.60 -9.83 -10.63
N ASN A 88 -7.65 -9.99 -9.82
CA ASN A 88 -7.54 -10.54 -8.47
C ASN A 88 -7.32 -12.06 -8.49
N ILE A 89 -7.92 -12.76 -9.44
CA ILE A 89 -7.88 -14.22 -9.50
C ILE A 89 -6.47 -14.75 -9.76
N LYS A 90 -5.67 -14.07 -10.59
CA LYS A 90 -4.28 -14.47 -10.82
C LYS A 90 -3.46 -14.47 -9.53
N LEU A 91 -3.75 -13.51 -8.63
CA LEU A 91 -3.10 -13.39 -7.33
C LEU A 91 -3.51 -14.50 -6.35
N TYR A 92 -4.72 -15.04 -6.49
CA TYR A 92 -5.30 -16.01 -5.55
C TYR A 92 -5.47 -17.43 -6.13
N SER A 93 -4.87 -17.72 -7.29
CA SER A 93 -4.91 -19.03 -7.95
C SER A 93 -4.49 -20.23 -7.07
N ARG A 94 -3.79 -19.97 -5.95
CA ARG A 94 -3.37 -20.99 -4.98
C ARG A 94 -4.30 -21.14 -3.78
N ASP A 95 -5.32 -20.29 -3.63
CA ASP A 95 -6.28 -20.39 -2.53
C ASP A 95 -7.21 -21.60 -2.75
N ALA A 96 -7.15 -22.57 -1.84
CA ALA A 96 -7.89 -23.82 -1.97
C ALA A 96 -9.41 -23.62 -1.97
N LYS A 97 -9.92 -22.62 -1.25
CA LYS A 97 -11.34 -22.32 -1.16
C LYS A 97 -11.83 -21.63 -2.41
N LEU A 98 -11.03 -20.71 -2.97
CA LEU A 98 -11.33 -20.10 -4.27
C LEU A 98 -11.39 -21.16 -5.37
N ARG A 99 -10.43 -22.11 -5.37
CA ARG A 99 -10.39 -23.22 -6.33
C ARG A 99 -11.60 -24.13 -6.21
N GLU A 100 -11.99 -24.50 -5.00
CA GLU A 100 -13.22 -25.30 -4.76
C GLU A 100 -14.45 -24.59 -5.33
N LYS A 101 -14.57 -23.27 -5.13
CA LYS A 101 -15.70 -22.48 -5.63
C LYS A 101 -15.67 -22.30 -7.15
N SER A 102 -14.50 -22.17 -7.78
CA SER A 102 -14.39 -22.13 -9.24
C SER A 102 -14.75 -23.46 -9.88
N GLU A 103 -14.31 -24.58 -9.29
CA GLU A 103 -14.66 -25.93 -9.76
C GLU A 103 -16.18 -26.15 -9.68
N ALA A 104 -16.81 -25.79 -8.56
CA ALA A 104 -18.26 -25.90 -8.39
C ALA A 104 -19.04 -25.05 -9.40
N LEU A 105 -18.57 -23.82 -9.68
CA LEU A 105 -19.17 -22.93 -10.67
C LEU A 105 -19.03 -23.51 -12.09
N TYR A 106 -17.88 -24.10 -12.41
CA TYR A 106 -17.63 -24.73 -13.70
C TYR A 106 -18.56 -25.93 -13.93
N MET A 107 -18.73 -26.79 -12.93
CA MET A 107 -19.64 -27.94 -13.03
C MET A 107 -21.09 -27.51 -13.28
N GLU A 108 -21.55 -26.45 -12.60
CA GLU A 108 -22.90 -25.93 -12.81
C GLU A 108 -23.08 -25.31 -14.21
N ALA A 109 -22.04 -24.65 -14.74
CA ALA A 109 -22.03 -24.13 -16.10
C ALA A 109 -22.15 -25.26 -17.14
N LEU A 110 -21.41 -26.37 -16.96
CA LEU A 110 -21.52 -27.54 -17.82
C LEU A 110 -22.92 -28.17 -17.78
N ASP A 111 -23.48 -28.34 -16.58
CA ASP A 111 -24.82 -28.91 -16.42
C ASP A 111 -25.88 -28.04 -17.13
N CYS A 112 -25.79 -26.72 -17.01
CA CYS A 112 -26.66 -25.79 -17.73
C CYS A 112 -26.53 -25.92 -19.26
N VAL A 113 -25.30 -26.06 -19.78
CA VAL A 113 -25.07 -26.29 -21.22
C VAL A 113 -25.67 -27.62 -21.67
N CYS A 114 -25.46 -28.70 -20.92
CA CYS A 114 -26.04 -30.01 -21.21
C CYS A 114 -27.57 -29.99 -21.20
N LEU A 115 -28.18 -29.30 -20.24
CA LEU A 115 -29.63 -29.11 -20.16
C LEU A 115 -30.15 -28.29 -21.35
N SER A 116 -29.42 -27.24 -21.75
CA SER A 116 -29.75 -26.40 -22.91
C SER A 116 -29.76 -27.20 -24.21
N ILE A 117 -28.73 -28.03 -24.44
CA ILE A 117 -28.64 -28.89 -25.62
C ILE A 117 -29.78 -29.92 -25.63
N SER A 118 -30.03 -30.58 -24.49
CA SER A 118 -31.10 -31.58 -24.35
C SER A 118 -32.48 -30.97 -24.62
N TRP A 119 -32.71 -29.76 -24.11
CA TRP A 119 -33.95 -29.02 -24.34
C TRP A 119 -34.12 -28.68 -25.83
N LEU A 120 -33.07 -28.19 -26.49
CA LEU A 120 -33.08 -27.88 -27.92
C LEU A 120 -33.36 -29.12 -28.79
N GLU A 121 -32.75 -30.26 -28.48
CA GLU A 121 -32.99 -31.53 -29.19
C GLU A 121 -34.44 -31.99 -29.08
N SER A 122 -35.01 -31.93 -27.88
CA SER A 122 -36.42 -32.28 -27.66
C SER A 122 -37.41 -31.37 -28.40
N SER A 123 -36.99 -30.15 -28.75
CA SER A 123 -37.86 -29.16 -29.38
C SER A 123 -38.05 -29.34 -30.89
N ASN A 124 -37.26 -30.22 -31.54
CA ASN A 124 -37.37 -30.52 -32.97
C ASN A 124 -38.33 -31.68 -33.27
N GLU A 125 -38.69 -32.49 -32.28
CA GLU A 125 -39.66 -33.56 -32.44
C GLU A 125 -41.09 -33.05 -32.16
N SER A 126 -41.74 -32.57 -33.24
CA SER A 126 -43.17 -32.28 -33.41
C SER A 126 -44.09 -32.39 -32.17
N CYS A 127 -44.42 -31.24 -31.57
CA CYS A 127 -45.65 -30.81 -30.85
C CYS A 127 -46.36 -31.75 -29.83
N LYS A 128 -46.01 -33.03 -29.70
CA LYS A 128 -46.69 -34.01 -28.84
C LYS A 128 -46.23 -33.97 -27.38
N THR A 129 -45.27 -33.12 -27.04
CA THR A 129 -44.61 -33.11 -25.73
C THR A 129 -44.74 -31.76 -25.00
N PHE A 130 -45.83 -31.02 -25.23
CA PHE A 130 -46.15 -29.78 -24.50
C PHE A 130 -46.03 -29.95 -22.96
N PHE A 131 -46.32 -31.15 -22.43
CA PHE A 131 -46.12 -31.49 -21.02
C PHE A 131 -44.67 -31.76 -20.62
N GLN A 132 -43.81 -32.35 -21.47
CA GLN A 132 -42.40 -32.57 -21.12
C GLN A 132 -41.59 -31.27 -21.16
N GLN A 133 -41.98 -30.32 -22.02
CA GLN A 133 -41.36 -29.00 -22.10
C GLN A 133 -41.39 -28.26 -20.74
N SER A 134 -42.45 -28.43 -19.95
CA SER A 134 -42.55 -27.85 -18.60
C SER A 134 -41.51 -28.39 -17.61
N ARG A 135 -41.14 -29.68 -17.72
CA ARG A 135 -40.11 -30.30 -16.86
C ARG A 135 -38.70 -29.85 -17.25
N TYR A 136 -38.40 -29.77 -18.55
CA TYR A 136 -37.10 -29.29 -19.01
C TYR A 136 -36.91 -27.82 -18.68
N LEU A 137 -37.94 -27.00 -18.88
CA LEU A 137 -37.91 -25.59 -18.52
C LEU A 137 -37.64 -25.41 -17.02
N ARG A 138 -38.33 -26.15 -16.15
CA ARG A 138 -38.07 -26.09 -14.71
C ARG A 138 -36.61 -26.46 -14.37
N LYS A 139 -36.08 -27.55 -14.92
CA LYS A 139 -34.68 -27.96 -14.69
C LYS A 139 -33.68 -26.90 -15.19
N PHE A 140 -33.98 -26.25 -16.30
CA PHE A 140 -33.16 -25.18 -16.85
C PHE A 140 -33.19 -23.94 -15.95
N GLU A 141 -34.36 -23.53 -15.48
CA GLU A 141 -34.51 -22.43 -14.52
C GLU A 141 -33.81 -22.72 -13.19
N ASP A 142 -33.89 -23.97 -12.69
CA ASP A 142 -33.17 -24.41 -11.50
C ASP A 142 -31.65 -24.31 -11.70
N ALA A 143 -31.14 -24.77 -12.85
CA ALA A 143 -29.72 -24.66 -13.19
C ALA A 143 -29.26 -23.19 -13.34
N LYS A 144 -30.09 -22.33 -13.93
CA LYS A 144 -29.83 -20.88 -14.02
C LYS A 144 -29.74 -20.25 -12.62
N ALA A 145 -30.67 -20.56 -11.73
CA ALA A 145 -30.64 -20.08 -10.35
C ALA A 145 -29.38 -20.56 -9.60
N ASN A 146 -28.98 -21.83 -9.80
CA ASN A 146 -27.77 -22.37 -9.23
C ASN A 146 -26.51 -21.67 -9.74
N ILE A 147 -26.39 -21.41 -11.05
CA ILE A 147 -25.26 -20.64 -11.61
C ILE A 147 -25.17 -19.30 -10.92
N HIS A 148 -26.26 -18.54 -10.82
CA HIS A 148 -26.24 -17.24 -10.16
C HIS A 148 -25.79 -17.32 -8.70
N GLN A 149 -26.23 -18.34 -7.97
CA GLN A 149 -25.78 -18.59 -6.60
C GLN A 149 -24.29 -18.94 -6.53
N ARG A 150 -23.78 -19.78 -7.45
CA ARG A 150 -22.35 -20.14 -7.51
C ARG A 150 -21.47 -18.95 -7.88
N VAL A 151 -21.91 -18.11 -8.81
CA VAL A 151 -21.22 -16.86 -9.17
C VAL A 151 -21.12 -15.94 -7.95
N LYS A 152 -22.20 -15.85 -7.16
CA LYS A 152 -22.20 -15.05 -5.92
C LYS A 152 -21.20 -15.61 -4.90
N GLU A 153 -21.23 -16.91 -4.62
CA GLU A 153 -20.30 -17.56 -3.69
C GLU A 153 -18.84 -17.41 -4.10
N PHE A 154 -18.57 -17.52 -5.40
CA PHE A 154 -17.24 -17.30 -5.97
C PHE A 154 -16.78 -15.86 -5.73
N LYS A 155 -17.63 -14.86 -6.06
CA LYS A 155 -17.33 -13.45 -5.85
C LYS A 155 -17.05 -13.12 -4.39
N ASP A 156 -17.92 -13.57 -3.48
CA ASP A 156 -17.76 -13.36 -2.03
C ASP A 156 -16.43 -13.96 -1.52
N THR A 157 -15.97 -15.06 -2.14
CA THR A 157 -14.69 -15.68 -1.81
C THR A 157 -13.50 -14.86 -2.32
N VAL A 158 -13.55 -14.33 -3.55
CA VAL A 158 -12.52 -13.40 -4.08
C VAL A 158 -12.41 -12.16 -3.19
N ASP A 159 -13.53 -11.55 -2.82
CA ASP A 159 -13.55 -10.36 -1.97
C ASP A 159 -12.96 -10.62 -0.58
N MET A 160 -13.20 -11.80 -0.01
CA MET A 160 -12.60 -12.20 1.26
C MET A 160 -11.08 -12.40 1.15
N CYS A 161 -10.59 -13.02 0.07
CA CYS A 161 -9.15 -13.17 -0.19
C CYS A 161 -8.46 -11.80 -0.29
N LEU A 162 -9.09 -10.85 -0.99
CA LEU A 162 -8.60 -9.48 -1.12
C LEU A 162 -8.50 -8.77 0.24
N ARG A 163 -9.57 -8.84 1.05
CA ARG A 163 -9.59 -8.24 2.39
C ARG A 163 -8.51 -8.83 3.31
N ARG A 164 -8.28 -10.14 3.23
CA ARG A 164 -7.22 -10.81 4.01
C ARG A 164 -5.85 -10.30 3.62
N GLN A 165 -5.55 -10.19 2.32
CA GLN A 165 -4.25 -9.70 1.86
C GLN A 165 -3.99 -8.25 2.28
N VAL A 166 -4.99 -7.37 2.15
CA VAL A 166 -4.87 -5.97 2.60
C VAL A 166 -4.61 -5.91 4.10
N HIS A 167 -5.29 -6.75 4.89
CA HIS A 167 -5.04 -6.86 6.32
C HIS A 167 -3.60 -7.32 6.64
N ASP A 168 -3.11 -8.34 5.94
CA ASP A 168 -1.74 -8.86 6.14
C ASP A 168 -0.66 -7.86 5.73
N MET A 169 -0.91 -7.11 4.64
CA MET A 169 -0.05 -5.99 4.22
C MET A 169 -0.03 -4.88 5.28
N HIS A 170 -1.19 -4.50 5.80
CA HIS A 170 -1.28 -3.50 6.85
C HIS A 170 -0.52 -3.94 8.12
N ALA A 171 -0.71 -5.20 8.55
CA ALA A 171 0.02 -5.77 9.68
C ALA A 171 1.54 -5.77 9.45
N SER A 172 1.98 -6.10 8.24
CA SER A 172 3.39 -6.08 7.86
C SER A 172 3.99 -4.66 7.88
N VAL A 173 3.24 -3.67 7.41
CA VAL A 173 3.65 -2.26 7.44
C VAL A 173 3.75 -1.75 8.88
N GLU A 174 2.76 -2.05 9.72
CA GLU A 174 2.80 -1.67 11.14
C GLU A 174 3.96 -2.36 11.87
N TRP A 175 4.29 -3.61 11.53
CA TRP A 175 5.45 -4.29 12.10
C TRP A 175 6.78 -3.62 11.69
N LEU A 176 6.91 -3.14 10.45
CA LEU A 176 8.10 -2.43 9.96
C LEU A 176 8.28 -1.03 10.55
N LYS A 177 7.21 -0.40 11.04
CA LYS A 177 7.26 0.94 11.62
C LYS A 177 8.22 1.03 12.81
N SER A 178 8.18 0.06 13.72
CA SER A 178 9.03 0.07 14.91
C SER A 178 10.53 0.05 14.60
N PRO A 179 11.06 -0.89 13.79
CA PRO A 179 12.49 -0.93 13.47
C PRO A 179 12.95 0.27 12.63
N ILE A 180 12.12 0.78 11.72
CA ILE A 180 12.43 2.00 10.95
C ILE A 180 12.57 3.19 11.91
N MET A 181 11.61 3.36 12.82
CA MET A 181 11.66 4.42 13.83
C MET A 181 12.89 4.26 14.74
N ALA A 182 13.18 3.05 15.24
CA ALA A 182 14.36 2.80 16.07
C ALA A 182 15.66 3.14 15.34
N THR A 183 15.78 2.75 14.08
CA THR A 183 16.95 3.07 13.24
C THR A 183 17.08 4.58 13.05
N PHE A 184 15.97 5.26 12.76
CA PHE A 184 15.93 6.72 12.61
C PHE A 184 16.36 7.42 13.92
N PHE A 185 15.91 6.94 15.08
CA PHE A 185 16.31 7.48 16.38
C PHE A 185 17.81 7.29 16.65
N LEU A 186 18.36 6.11 16.36
CA LEU A 186 19.79 5.83 16.53
C LEU A 186 20.65 6.71 15.62
N LEU A 187 20.29 6.82 14.34
CA LEU A 187 20.99 7.68 13.39
C LEU A 187 20.91 9.15 13.78
N SER A 188 19.76 9.61 14.28
CA SER A 188 19.59 10.98 14.77
C SER A 188 20.46 11.25 16.00
N GLY A 189 20.56 10.30 16.93
CA GLY A 189 21.45 10.42 18.09
C GLY A 189 22.92 10.55 17.70
N LEU A 190 23.38 9.73 16.73
CA LEU A 190 24.75 9.79 16.22
C LEU A 190 25.05 11.09 15.48
N ALA A 191 24.09 11.59 14.69
CA ALA A 191 24.22 12.86 13.98
C ALA A 191 24.39 14.05 14.96
N LEU A 192 23.64 14.06 16.06
CA LEU A 192 23.70 15.14 17.05
C LEU A 192 25.04 15.20 17.79
N ASP A 193 25.67 14.05 18.04
CA ASP A 193 27.02 14.01 18.62
C ASP A 193 28.08 14.48 17.61
N ALA A 194 27.88 14.19 16.32
CA ALA A 194 28.73 14.72 15.26
C ALA A 194 28.60 16.25 15.13
N ASP A 195 27.39 16.80 15.27
CA ASP A 195 27.15 18.25 15.22
C ASP A 195 27.85 18.97 16.37
N MET A 196 27.72 18.46 17.60
CA MET A 196 28.44 19.01 18.77
C MET A 196 29.95 18.95 18.56
N THR A 197 30.47 17.83 18.05
CA THR A 197 31.90 17.66 17.75
C THR A 197 32.36 18.65 16.68
N THR A 198 31.54 18.89 15.66
CA THR A 198 31.82 19.82 14.57
C THR A 198 31.82 21.26 15.08
N ALA A 199 30.85 21.63 15.93
CA ALA A 199 30.80 22.93 16.59
C ALA A 199 32.03 23.19 17.48
N MET A 200 32.47 22.19 18.25
CA MET A 200 33.68 22.29 19.08
C MET A 200 34.97 22.42 18.25
N ARG A 201 35.05 21.74 17.10
CA ARG A 201 36.22 21.76 16.22
C ARG A 201 36.31 23.04 15.39
N HIS A 202 35.23 23.79 15.25
CA HIS A 202 35.26 25.11 14.66
C HIS A 202 36.03 26.05 15.58
N ILE A 203 37.22 26.50 15.16
CA ILE A 203 38.05 27.43 15.93
C ILE A 203 37.73 28.85 15.45
N PRO A 204 37.08 29.69 16.28
CA PRO A 204 36.86 31.09 15.94
C PRO A 204 38.21 31.86 15.83
N PRO A 205 38.27 32.96 15.07
CA PRO A 205 39.43 33.85 15.08
C PRO A 205 39.77 34.34 16.48
N GLU A 206 41.04 34.64 16.75
CA GLU A 206 41.53 35.04 18.09
C GLU A 206 40.79 36.24 18.68
N SER A 207 40.50 37.24 17.85
CA SER A 207 39.68 38.41 18.25
C SER A 207 38.27 38.03 18.73
N ARG A 208 37.71 36.92 18.23
CA ARG A 208 36.39 36.41 18.63
C ARG A 208 36.46 35.57 19.91
N LEU A 209 37.55 34.84 20.12
CA LEU A 209 37.80 34.12 21.37
C LEU A 209 37.93 35.07 22.56
N GLU A 210 38.55 36.24 22.37
CA GLU A 210 38.61 37.27 23.40
C GLU A 210 37.21 37.80 23.77
N LYS A 211 36.36 38.08 22.78
CA LYS A 211 34.96 38.47 23.00
C LYS A 211 34.19 37.40 23.76
N MET A 212 34.36 36.12 23.44
CA MET A 212 33.74 35.01 24.20
C MET A 212 34.21 34.97 25.66
N SER A 213 35.52 35.16 25.89
CA SER A 213 36.10 35.21 27.24
C SER A 213 35.49 36.35 28.06
N ILE A 214 35.29 37.51 27.46
CA ILE A 214 34.63 38.65 28.11
C ILE A 214 33.15 38.31 28.39
N LEU A 215 32.43 37.77 27.40
CA LEU A 215 31.01 37.43 27.50
C LEU A 215 30.72 36.43 28.63
N THR A 216 31.53 35.38 28.76
CA THR A 216 31.37 34.36 29.82
C THR A 216 31.65 34.90 31.23
N ARG A 217 32.30 36.07 31.34
CA ARG A 217 32.54 36.78 32.61
C ARG A 217 31.46 37.80 32.95
N THR A 218 30.51 38.05 32.06
CA THR A 218 29.41 38.99 32.34
C THR A 218 28.55 38.49 33.50
N PRO A 219 28.01 39.41 34.32
CA PRO A 219 27.11 39.04 35.41
C PRO A 219 25.82 38.41 34.89
N GLU A 220 25.33 38.79 33.69
CA GLU A 220 24.15 38.23 33.05
C GLU A 220 24.35 36.75 32.71
N PHE A 221 25.45 36.41 32.04
CA PHE A 221 25.79 35.04 31.70
C PHE A 221 25.97 34.18 32.95
N THR A 222 26.70 34.71 33.94
CA THR A 222 26.95 34.01 35.21
C THR A 222 25.65 33.77 35.98
N LYS A 223 24.78 34.77 36.03
CA LYS A 223 23.46 34.68 36.68
C LYS A 223 22.58 33.65 35.99
N TRP A 224 22.51 33.68 34.66
CA TRP A 224 21.75 32.70 33.88
C TRP A 224 22.27 31.27 34.12
N LEU A 225 23.59 31.07 34.06
CA LEU A 225 24.21 29.76 34.22
C LEU A 225 24.02 29.15 35.62
N ARG A 226 23.97 29.99 36.66
CA ARG A 226 23.83 29.57 38.06
C ARG A 226 22.38 29.60 38.57
N SER A 227 21.45 30.15 37.80
CA SER A 227 20.06 30.26 38.20
C SER A 227 19.40 28.89 38.26
N LEU A 228 18.70 28.60 39.36
CA LEU A 228 17.84 27.43 39.47
C LEU A 228 16.48 27.64 38.79
N GLY A 229 16.12 28.89 38.51
CA GLY A 229 14.89 29.24 37.79
C GLY A 229 15.09 29.19 36.28
N SER A 230 14.04 28.81 35.56
CA SER A 230 14.02 28.85 34.09
C SER A 230 14.25 30.28 33.61
N SER A 231 15.29 30.47 32.79
CA SER A 231 15.65 31.77 32.23
C SER A 231 16.22 31.58 30.82
N PHE A 232 16.07 32.61 29.99
CA PHE A 232 16.56 32.62 28.62
C PHE A 232 17.67 33.67 28.48
N LEU A 233 18.73 33.33 27.76
CA LEU A 233 19.82 34.23 27.42
C LEU A 233 19.95 34.26 25.89
N VAL A 234 19.66 35.41 25.28
CA VAL A 234 19.92 35.65 23.86
C VAL A 234 21.36 36.13 23.72
N LEU A 235 22.15 35.50 22.86
CA LEU A 235 23.46 36.01 22.47
C LEU A 235 23.40 36.44 21.01
N HIS A 236 23.78 37.69 20.73
CA HIS A 236 23.89 38.22 19.38
C HIS A 236 25.34 38.12 18.91
N ASP A 237 25.54 37.50 17.74
CA ASP A 237 26.81 37.56 17.01
C ASP A 237 26.60 38.58 15.88
N ASP A 238 27.23 39.76 16.00
CA ASP A 238 26.95 40.94 15.17
C ASP A 238 27.43 40.82 13.71
N GLU A 239 28.18 39.77 13.36
CA GLU A 239 28.78 39.64 12.04
C GLU A 239 28.12 38.55 11.19
N ASN A 240 27.79 38.93 9.97
CA ASN A 240 27.26 38.04 8.94
C ASN A 240 28.26 36.87 8.75
N PRO A 241 27.83 35.60 8.85
CA PRO A 241 28.74 34.47 8.71
C PRO A 241 29.14 34.36 7.24
N ASP A 242 30.20 35.08 6.84
CA ASP A 242 30.45 35.31 5.42
C ASP A 242 30.60 34.02 4.62
N HIS A 243 31.11 32.91 5.17
CA HIS A 243 31.10 31.61 4.46
C HIS A 243 31.03 30.38 5.39
N GLY A 244 30.54 30.54 6.63
CA GLY A 244 30.58 29.49 7.66
C GLY A 244 29.20 29.09 8.17
N ALA A 245 28.93 27.78 8.20
CA ALA A 245 27.75 27.21 8.86
C ALA A 245 27.78 27.34 10.41
N LEU A 246 28.86 27.86 10.99
CA LEU A 246 29.05 27.92 12.44
C LEU A 246 29.54 29.32 12.85
N SER A 247 28.96 29.83 13.92
CA SER A 247 29.24 31.11 14.56
C SER A 247 30.19 30.93 15.76
N THR A 248 30.60 32.07 16.32
CA THR A 248 31.34 32.11 17.60
C THR A 248 30.49 31.52 18.73
N VAL A 249 29.18 31.76 18.68
CA VAL A 249 28.19 31.23 19.63
C VAL A 249 28.05 29.71 19.45
N SER A 250 28.13 29.16 18.23
CA SER A 250 28.12 27.70 18.02
C SER A 250 29.28 27.04 18.74
N HIS A 251 30.48 27.60 18.65
CA HIS A 251 31.66 27.07 19.33
C HIS A 251 31.47 27.08 20.86
N LEU A 252 30.98 28.20 21.41
CA LEU A 252 30.66 28.32 22.83
C LEU A 252 29.62 27.27 23.28
N CYS A 253 28.52 27.15 22.54
CA CYS A 253 27.48 26.16 22.79
C CYS A 253 28.01 24.73 22.71
N GLY A 254 28.92 24.43 21.78
CA GLY A 254 29.60 23.13 21.68
C GLY A 254 30.44 22.82 22.91
N LEU A 255 31.27 23.77 23.36
CA LEU A 255 32.08 23.63 24.58
C LEU A 255 31.21 23.47 25.83
N MET A 256 30.14 24.26 25.96
CA MET A 256 29.19 24.15 27.06
C MET A 256 28.44 22.82 27.06
N ALA A 257 27.94 22.38 25.91
CA ALA A 257 27.28 21.09 25.77
C ALA A 257 28.19 19.95 26.19
N HIS A 258 29.46 19.99 25.77
CA HIS A 258 30.45 18.99 26.11
C HIS A 258 30.77 18.96 27.62
N THR A 259 31.04 20.12 28.21
CA THR A 259 31.39 20.24 29.64
C THR A 259 30.23 19.90 30.57
N MET A 260 29.01 20.35 30.24
CA MET A 260 27.81 20.06 31.02
C MET A 260 27.40 18.59 30.92
N ARG A 261 27.54 17.96 29.74
CA ARG A 261 27.21 16.54 29.55
C ARG A 261 28.11 15.60 30.36
N ALA A 262 29.33 16.02 30.69
CA ALA A 262 30.23 15.28 31.57
C ALA A 262 29.83 15.36 33.06
N SER A 263 28.95 16.30 33.42
CA SER A 263 28.52 16.53 34.80
C SER A 263 27.25 15.75 35.14
N ALA A 264 27.26 15.02 36.26
CA ALA A 264 26.07 14.31 36.73
C ALA A 264 24.95 15.31 37.10
N GLY A 265 23.71 15.02 36.67
CA GLY A 265 22.54 15.86 36.98
C GLY A 265 22.32 17.07 36.06
N MET A 266 23.15 17.25 35.02
CA MET A 266 22.94 18.27 33.99
C MET A 266 22.57 17.62 32.65
N TRP A 267 21.46 18.05 32.07
CA TRP A 267 20.94 17.49 30.83
C TRP A 267 21.04 18.55 29.75
N THR A 268 21.97 18.38 28.82
CA THR A 268 22.18 19.36 27.76
C THR A 268 21.58 18.88 26.45
N LEU A 269 20.64 19.66 25.94
CA LEU A 269 20.05 19.54 24.61
C LEU A 269 20.67 20.63 23.74
N SER A 270 21.28 20.26 22.61
CA SER A 270 21.96 21.21 21.72
C SER A 270 21.47 21.09 20.28
N PHE A 271 21.29 22.21 19.60
CA PHE A 271 20.95 22.25 18.18
C PHE A 271 21.67 23.40 17.48
N PHE A 272 22.42 23.08 16.41
CA PHE A 272 23.26 24.03 15.68
C PHE A 272 22.64 24.29 14.31
N CYS A 273 21.76 25.30 14.21
CA CYS A 273 20.96 25.52 13.01
C CYS A 273 21.82 25.67 11.76
N GLY A 274 22.97 26.33 11.87
CA GLY A 274 23.84 26.62 10.74
C GLY A 274 24.36 25.36 10.02
N LEU A 275 24.56 24.23 10.74
CA LEU A 275 24.93 22.94 10.15
C LEU A 275 23.81 22.30 9.31
N HIS A 276 22.57 22.70 9.54
CA HIS A 276 21.39 22.13 8.88
C HIS A 276 20.76 23.09 7.86
N THR A 277 21.27 24.32 7.74
CA THR A 277 20.75 25.33 6.80
C THR A 277 21.54 25.46 5.50
N ALA A 278 22.63 24.71 5.34
CA ALA A 278 23.44 24.74 4.11
C ALA A 278 22.62 24.35 2.87
N VAL A 279 22.92 24.97 1.72
CA VAL A 279 22.29 24.66 0.43
C VAL A 279 22.57 23.19 0.08
N GLY A 280 21.52 22.38 -0.03
CA GLY A 280 21.63 20.93 -0.27
C GLY A 280 21.51 20.06 0.99
N ALA A 281 21.39 20.63 2.18
CA ALA A 281 21.05 19.86 3.38
C ALA A 281 19.62 19.27 3.25
N SER A 282 19.44 18.03 3.71
CA SER A 282 18.20 17.25 3.59
C SER A 282 16.96 17.85 4.30
N PHE A 283 17.11 19.02 4.94
CA PHE A 283 16.15 19.58 5.88
C PHE A 283 15.82 21.06 5.59
N GLN A 284 15.68 21.44 4.31
CA GLN A 284 15.19 22.77 3.93
C GLN A 284 13.66 22.87 4.07
N GLY A 285 13.18 23.33 5.22
CA GLY A 285 11.77 23.67 5.46
C GLY A 285 11.35 23.53 6.92
N GLY A 286 10.82 24.59 7.53
CA GLY A 286 10.32 24.56 8.91
C GLY A 286 11.41 24.47 10.00
N LYS A 287 12.40 25.38 9.97
CA LYS A 287 13.56 25.41 10.90
C LYS A 287 13.19 25.19 12.39
N GLY A 288 12.07 25.75 12.84
CA GLY A 288 11.59 25.58 14.22
C GLY A 288 11.12 24.17 14.56
N LEU A 289 10.45 23.47 13.63
CA LEU A 289 9.95 22.11 13.86
C LEU A 289 11.09 21.09 13.93
N LEU A 290 12.14 21.29 13.14
CA LEU A 290 13.35 20.44 13.16
C LEU A 290 14.12 20.57 14.47
N CYS A 291 14.24 21.80 14.98
CA CYS A 291 14.89 22.07 16.26
C CYS A 291 14.14 21.39 17.42
N VAL A 292 12.82 21.58 17.51
CA VAL A 292 11.99 20.92 18.55
C VAL A 292 12.02 19.40 18.39
N HIS A 293 11.98 18.89 17.17
CA HIS A 293 12.10 17.45 16.92
C HIS A 293 13.43 16.91 17.42
N ALA A 294 14.57 17.49 17.01
CA ALA A 294 15.90 17.09 17.42
C ALA A 294 16.08 17.13 18.95
N MET A 295 15.55 18.16 19.63
CA MET A 295 15.60 18.25 21.09
C MET A 295 14.72 17.21 21.77
N THR A 296 13.55 16.92 21.21
CA THR A 296 12.68 15.84 21.70
C THR A 296 13.39 14.50 21.60
N LEU A 297 14.11 14.24 20.50
CA LEU A 297 14.90 13.02 20.34
C LEU A 297 16.01 12.91 21.37
N GLN A 298 16.76 13.99 21.60
CA GLN A 298 17.81 14.03 22.63
C GLN A 298 17.24 13.75 24.02
N LEU A 299 16.08 14.33 24.35
CA LEU A 299 15.44 14.14 25.64
C LEU A 299 14.91 12.71 25.83
N LEU A 300 14.26 12.15 24.80
CA LEU A 300 13.77 10.76 24.83
C LEU A 300 14.92 9.75 24.94
N GLY A 301 16.03 9.99 24.23
CA GLY A 301 17.24 9.18 24.32
C GLY A 301 17.81 9.15 25.74
N LYS A 302 17.77 10.28 26.46
CA LYS A 302 18.21 10.35 27.87
C LYS A 302 17.27 9.60 28.83
N LEU A 303 15.99 9.52 28.51
CA LEU A 303 14.99 8.79 29.31
C LEU A 303 14.91 7.29 28.98
N GLY A 304 15.64 6.82 27.96
CA GLY A 304 15.59 5.43 27.50
C GLY A 304 14.27 5.06 26.84
N TRP A 305 13.48 6.05 26.41
CA TRP A 305 12.17 5.85 25.81
C TRP A 305 12.30 5.65 24.30
N GLN A 306 11.77 4.55 23.77
CA GLN A 306 11.97 4.17 22.36
C GLN A 306 10.83 4.56 21.41
N THR A 307 9.61 4.89 21.89
CA THR A 307 8.46 5.19 21.00
C THR A 307 7.44 6.14 21.63
N PHE A 308 6.95 7.12 20.87
CA PHE A 308 5.73 7.89 21.20
C PHE A 308 4.85 8.11 19.96
N PRO A 309 3.52 7.93 20.07
CA PRO A 309 2.58 8.08 18.95
C PRO A 309 1.99 9.50 18.80
N SER A 310 2.38 10.50 19.61
CA SER A 310 1.70 11.80 19.68
C SER A 310 2.51 12.96 19.05
N PRO A 311 1.88 14.12 18.74
CA PRO A 311 2.57 15.21 18.07
C PRO A 311 3.72 15.77 18.91
N LEU A 312 4.88 15.91 18.26
CA LEU A 312 6.20 16.17 18.84
C LEU A 312 6.26 17.33 19.83
N VAL A 313 5.52 18.42 19.59
CA VAL A 313 5.53 19.61 20.45
C VAL A 313 4.86 19.33 21.80
N SER A 314 3.76 18.56 21.79
CA SER A 314 3.07 18.15 23.01
C SER A 314 3.88 17.12 23.78
N VAL A 315 4.61 16.23 23.07
CA VAL A 315 5.55 15.29 23.68
C VAL A 315 6.67 16.04 24.39
N PHE A 316 7.29 17.05 23.77
CA PHE A 316 8.38 17.78 24.40
C PHE A 316 7.97 18.43 25.72
N ALA A 317 6.84 19.16 25.72
CA ALA A 317 6.32 19.81 26.92
C ALA A 317 5.89 18.79 28.00
N MET A 318 5.25 17.69 27.60
CA MET A 318 4.84 16.61 28.50
C MET A 318 6.05 15.92 29.12
N VAL A 319 7.06 15.58 28.30
CA VAL A 319 8.27 14.89 28.75
C VAL A 319 9.06 15.79 29.70
N LEU A 320 9.19 17.09 29.40
CA LEU A 320 9.79 18.05 30.33
C LEU A 320 9.00 18.14 31.65
N GLY A 321 7.67 18.16 31.59
CA GLY A 321 6.81 18.20 32.79
C GLY A 321 6.82 16.92 33.62
N GLN A 322 7.19 15.78 33.02
CA GLN A 322 7.28 14.47 33.68
C GLN A 322 8.70 14.10 34.12
N LEU A 323 9.66 15.03 34.03
CA LEU A 323 11.00 14.82 34.55
C LEU A 323 10.97 14.65 36.07
N LEU A 324 10.86 13.40 36.51
CA LEU A 324 10.89 13.00 37.92
C LEU A 324 12.30 13.01 38.52
N VAL A 325 13.32 13.29 37.71
CA VAL A 325 14.73 13.29 38.16
C VAL A 325 15.14 14.71 38.55
N PRO A 326 15.64 14.94 39.77
CA PRO A 326 16.22 16.23 40.13
C PRO A 326 17.42 16.52 39.22
N GLY A 327 17.35 17.61 38.47
CA GLY A 327 18.41 18.00 37.53
C GLY A 327 18.11 19.32 36.83
N MET A 328 19.13 19.88 36.19
CA MET A 328 18.99 21.09 35.37
C MET A 328 19.05 20.72 33.88
N VAL A 329 18.05 21.16 33.11
CA VAL A 329 18.03 21.00 31.65
C VAL A 329 18.53 22.29 31.01
N PHE A 330 19.61 22.19 30.24
CA PHE A 330 20.14 23.28 29.43
C PHE A 330 19.76 23.06 27.97
N VAL A 331 19.12 24.05 27.38
CA VAL A 331 18.78 24.05 25.95
C VAL A 331 19.65 25.08 25.25
N LEU A 332 20.54 24.60 24.38
CA LEU A 332 21.48 25.41 23.62
C LEU A 332 21.08 25.42 22.15
N VAL A 333 20.72 26.58 21.64
CA VAL A 333 20.29 26.75 20.24
C VAL A 333 21.14 27.81 19.61
N ASP A 334 21.86 27.43 18.55
CA ASP A 334 22.67 28.36 17.77
C ASP A 334 22.07 28.55 16.36
N GLY A 335 22.28 29.73 15.76
CA GLY A 335 21.87 30.04 14.39
C GLY A 335 20.36 30.19 14.18
N ALA A 336 19.59 30.30 15.26
CA ALA A 336 18.20 30.71 15.16
C ALA A 336 18.15 32.18 14.74
N HIS A 337 17.72 32.47 13.51
CA HIS A 337 17.29 33.82 13.15
C HIS A 337 16.03 34.13 13.95
N TRP A 338 16.22 34.68 15.14
CA TRP A 338 15.14 35.19 15.95
C TRP A 338 14.76 36.56 15.36
N ASN A 339 13.95 36.53 14.30
CA ASN A 339 13.18 37.70 13.91
C ASN A 339 12.08 37.86 14.96
N GLY A 340 12.46 38.33 16.14
CA GLY A 340 11.49 38.78 17.12
C GLY A 340 10.61 39.80 16.44
N THR A 341 9.31 39.54 16.38
CA THR A 341 8.33 40.62 16.39
C THR A 341 8.52 41.34 17.72
N GLU A 342 9.49 42.25 17.78
CA GLU A 342 9.52 43.26 18.81
C GLU A 342 8.23 44.09 18.64
N ALA A 343 7.37 44.00 19.64
CA ALA A 343 6.21 44.86 19.84
C ALA A 343 6.50 45.75 21.05
#